data_AF-A0A7C7KVV3-F1
#
_entry.id   AF-A0A7C7KVV3-F1
#
_cell.length_a   1.000
_cell.length_b   1.000
_cell.length_c   1.000
_cell.angle_alpha   90.00
_cell.angle_beta   90.00
_cell.angle_gamma   90.00
#
_symmetry.space_group_name_H-M   'P 1'
#
loop_
_entity.id
_entity.type
_entity.pdbx_description
1 polymer ?
#
loop_
_entity_poly.entity_id
_entity_poly.type
_entity_poly.pdbx_seq_one_letter_code
_entity_poly.pdbx_strand_id
1 'polypeptide(L)'
;MNSPAEVYLQNVVENADPIQLVIMLYDKALSCMDEALSAMEGDLEELENLKKKAENLTKVVDILVVLKASLDVERGKEIAKNLGEIYDILID
;
A
#
# COMPACT_ATOMS: atom_id res chain seq x y z
N MET A 1 -21.27 -11.29 6.31
CA MET A 1 -22.15 -10.41 5.50
C MET A 1 -21.33 -9.17 5.23
N ASN A 2 -20.95 -8.90 3.98
CA ASN A 2 -20.12 -7.73 3.66
C ASN A 2 -20.90 -6.44 3.96
N SER A 3 -20.22 -5.44 4.51
CA SER A 3 -20.86 -4.14 4.77
C SER A 3 -21.18 -3.41 3.45
N PRO A 4 -22.16 -2.50 3.43
CA PRO A 4 -22.44 -1.69 2.23
C PRO A 4 -21.22 -0.94 1.68
N ALA A 5 -20.31 -0.54 2.57
CA ALA A 5 -19.05 0.11 2.21
C ALA A 5 -18.07 -0.86 1.53
N GLU A 6 -17.96 -2.10 2.00
CA GLU A 6 -17.12 -3.13 1.39
C GLU A 6 -17.63 -3.51 -0.01
N VAL A 7 -18.94 -3.66 -0.18
CA VAL A 7 -19.55 -3.95 -1.49
C VAL A 7 -19.33 -2.80 -2.48
N TYR A 8 -19.44 -1.56 -2.02
CA TYR A 8 -19.16 -0.39 -2.86
C TYR A 8 -17.68 -0.36 -3.28
N LEU A 9 -16.75 -0.54 -2.34
CA LEU A 9 -15.33 -0.55 -2.64
C LEU A 9 -14.98 -1.67 -3.63
N GLN A 10 -15.53 -2.87 -3.43
CA GLN A 10 -15.33 -4.00 -4.34
C GLN A 10 -15.79 -3.65 -5.76
N ASN A 11 -16.98 -3.08 -5.91
CA ASN A 11 -17.48 -2.65 -7.23
C ASN A 11 -16.59 -1.59 -7.88
N VAL A 12 -16.05 -0.64 -7.10
CA VAL A 12 -15.11 0.36 -7.63
C VAL A 12 -13.84 -0.32 -8.14
N VAL A 13 -13.26 -1.24 -7.36
CA VAL A 13 -12.06 -1.99 -7.75
C VAL A 13 -12.30 -2.84 -9.00
N GLU A 14 -13.42 -3.55 -9.08
CA GLU A 14 -13.75 -4.44 -10.21
C GLU A 14 -13.97 -3.70 -11.53
N ASN A 15 -14.33 -2.41 -11.49
CA ASN A 15 -14.58 -1.59 -12.67
C ASN A 15 -13.48 -0.54 -12.96
N ALA A 16 -12.46 -0.46 -12.11
CA ALA A 16 -11.36 0.48 -12.26
C ALA A 16 -10.46 0.08 -13.44
N ASP A 17 -9.95 1.08 -14.17
CA ASP A 17 -8.90 0.82 -15.16
C ASP A 17 -7.55 0.51 -14.46
N PRO A 18 -6.58 -0.12 -15.16
CA PRO A 18 -5.31 -0.51 -14.53
C PRO A 18 -4.52 0.66 -13.90
N ILE A 19 -4.61 1.87 -14.46
CA ILE A 19 -3.93 3.04 -13.91
C ILE A 19 -4.62 3.48 -12.62
N GLN A 20 -5.96 3.46 -12.60
CA GLN A 20 -6.73 3.74 -11.40
C GLN A 20 -6.42 2.76 -10.26
N LEU A 21 -6.27 1.46 -10.56
CA LEU A 21 -5.86 0.48 -9.56
C LEU A 21 -4.48 0.79 -8.95
N VAL A 22 -3.52 1.22 -9.77
CA VAL A 22 -2.19 1.65 -9.29
C VAL A 22 -2.33 2.88 -8.38
N ILE A 23 -3.12 3.88 -8.77
CA ILE A 23 -3.36 5.07 -7.94
C ILE A 23 -4.01 4.70 -6.61
N MET A 24 -5.02 3.82 -6.62
CA MET A 24 -5.68 3.36 -5.39
C MET A 24 -4.73 2.62 -4.44
N LEU A 25 -3.78 1.86 -4.98
CA LEU A 25 -2.73 1.22 -4.18
C LEU A 25 -1.82 2.26 -3.52
N TYR A 26 -1.39 3.29 -4.26
CA TYR A 26 -0.61 4.40 -3.71
C TYR A 26 -1.38 5.16 -2.63
N ASP A 27 -2.64 5.52 -2.87
CA ASP A 27 -3.49 6.21 -1.89
C ASP A 27 -3.63 5.38 -0.61
N LYS A 28 -3.79 4.06 -0.75
CA LYS A 28 -3.88 3.17 0.41
C LYS A 28 -2.55 3.06 1.16
N ALA A 29 -1.42 2.99 0.46
CA ALA A 29 -0.11 2.96 1.08
C ALA A 29 0.15 4.24 1.88
N LEU A 30 -0.14 5.41 1.31
CA LEU A 30 0.00 6.70 1.99
C LEU A 30 -0.88 6.79 3.23
N SER A 31 -2.17 6.43 3.11
CA SER A 31 -3.07 6.40 4.26
C SER A 31 -2.59 5.46 5.37
N CYS A 32 -2.03 4.30 5.03
CA CYS A 32 -1.46 3.40 6.04
C CYS A 32 -0.18 3.97 6.66
N MET A 33 0.68 4.67 5.91
CA MET A 33 1.85 5.34 6.48
C MET A 33 1.43 6.43 7.48
N ASP A 34 0.43 7.24 7.15
CA ASP A 34 -0.09 8.28 8.04
C ASP A 34 -0.61 7.68 9.36
N GLU A 35 -1.37 6.58 9.29
CA GLU A 35 -1.87 5.86 10.47
C GLU A 35 -0.71 5.27 11.31
N ALA A 36 0.34 4.76 10.66
CA ALA A 36 1.52 4.27 11.37
C ALA A 36 2.28 5.41 12.06
N LEU A 37 2.40 6.57 11.41
CA LEU A 37 3.02 7.77 11.99
C LEU A 37 2.21 8.29 13.18
N SER A 38 0.89 8.41 13.06
CA SER A 38 0.02 8.81 14.18
C SER A 38 0.11 7.84 15.36
N ALA A 39 0.22 6.53 15.10
CA ALA A 39 0.46 5.54 16.17
C ALA A 39 1.84 5.69 16.83
N MET A 40 2.85 6.16 16.09
CA MET A 40 4.20 6.44 16.61
C MET A 40 4.30 7.76 17.38
N GLU A 41 3.44 8.73 17.08
CA GLU A 41 3.30 9.97 17.86
C GLU A 41 2.61 9.74 19.21
N GLY A 42 1.81 8.67 19.32
CA GLY A 42 1.27 8.17 20.59
C GLY A 42 2.32 7.45 21.44
N ASP A 43 1.88 6.91 22.58
CA ASP A 43 2.75 6.13 23.45
C ASP A 43 2.92 4.70 22.89
N LEU A 44 4.14 4.33 22.51
CA LEU A 44 4.46 3.01 21.97
C LEU A 44 4.57 1.91 23.04
N GLU A 45 4.52 2.25 24.33
CA GLU A 45 4.33 1.27 25.42
C GLU A 45 2.88 0.75 25.46
N GLU A 46 1.92 1.50 24.88
CA GLU A 46 0.56 1.01 24.69
C GLU A 46 0.54 -0.07 23.59
N LEU A 47 0.13 -1.28 23.99
CA LEU A 47 0.03 -2.42 23.08
C LEU A 47 -0.83 -2.13 21.83
N GLU A 48 -1.83 -1.25 21.96
CA GLU A 48 -2.68 -0.85 20.84
C GLU A 48 -1.90 -0.04 19.80
N ASN A 49 -1.12 0.95 20.20
CA ASN A 49 -0.33 1.77 19.28
C ASN A 49 0.77 0.96 18.61
N LEU A 50 1.43 0.07 19.36
CA LEU A 50 2.43 -0.85 18.81
C LEU A 50 1.82 -1.76 17.72
N LYS A 51 0.62 -2.30 17.97
CA LYS A 51 -0.10 -3.12 16.98
C LYS A 51 -0.52 -2.31 15.76
N LYS A 52 -1.11 -1.12 15.94
CA LYS A 52 -1.51 -0.24 14.84
C LYS A 52 -0.33 0.14 13.94
N LYS A 53 0.82 0.48 14.54
CA LYS A 53 2.06 0.71 13.81
C LYS A 53 2.44 -0.51 12.98
N ALA A 54 2.56 -1.68 13.61
CA ALA A 54 2.99 -2.91 12.94
C ALA A 54 2.04 -3.30 11.80
N GLU A 55 0.72 -3.32 12.05
CA GLU A 55 -0.29 -3.69 11.06
C GLU A 55 -0.30 -2.76 9.84
N ASN A 56 -0.18 -1.45 10.06
CA ASN A 56 -0.17 -0.50 8.94
C ASN A 56 1.14 -0.55 8.15
N LEU A 57 2.30 -0.70 8.81
CA LEU A 57 3.57 -0.87 8.09
C LEU A 57 3.61 -2.18 7.29
N THR A 58 3.05 -3.28 7.82
CA THR A 58 2.91 -4.53 7.06
C THR A 58 2.06 -4.32 5.80
N LYS A 59 0.93 -3.61 5.91
CA LYS A 59 0.08 -3.29 4.75
C LYS A 59 0.81 -2.45 3.70
N VAL A 60 1.64 -1.49 4.13
CA VAL A 60 2.47 -0.68 3.22
C VAL A 60 3.42 -1.59 2.45
N VAL A 61 4.13 -2.48 3.14
CA VAL A 61 5.06 -3.44 2.50
C VAL A 61 4.33 -4.35 1.52
N ASP A 62 3.18 -4.91 1.90
CA ASP A 62 2.36 -5.76 1.02
C ASP A 62 1.97 -5.03 -0.28
N ILE A 63 1.58 -3.76 -0.17
CA ILE A 63 1.23 -2.93 -1.33
C ILE A 63 2.45 -2.69 -2.22
N LEU A 64 3.60 -2.34 -1.64
CA LEU A 64 4.83 -2.08 -2.39
C LEU A 64 5.31 -3.35 -3.12
N VAL A 65 5.18 -4.52 -2.50
CA VAL A 65 5.49 -5.82 -3.12
C VAL A 65 4.60 -6.05 -4.34
N VAL A 66 3.29 -5.77 -4.25
CA VAL A 66 2.36 -5.89 -5.37
C VAL A 66 2.68 -4.89 -6.49
N LEU A 67 2.96 -3.62 -6.16
CA LEU A 67 3.37 -2.61 -7.13
C LEU A 67 4.64 -3.03 -7.86
N LYS A 68 5.64 -3.53 -7.13
CA LYS A 68 6.88 -4.06 -7.69
C LYS A 68 6.64 -5.26 -8.61
N ALA A 69 5.85 -6.23 -8.16
CA ALA A 69 5.51 -7.42 -8.94
C ALA A 69 4.73 -7.10 -10.22
N SER A 70 4.08 -5.94 -10.27
CA SER A 70 3.28 -5.48 -11.42
C SER A 70 4.10 -4.73 -12.48
N LEU A 71 5.39 -4.49 -12.25
CA LEU A 71 6.25 -3.78 -13.21
C LEU A 71 6.54 -4.64 -14.46
N ASP A 72 6.26 -4.09 -15.63
CA ASP A 72 6.66 -4.69 -16.91
C ASP A 72 8.06 -4.19 -17.30
N VAL A 73 9.08 -4.99 -16.98
CA VAL A 73 10.48 -4.63 -17.28
C VAL A 73 10.78 -4.71 -18.78
N GLU A 74 10.12 -5.61 -19.52
CA GLU A 74 10.34 -5.75 -20.96
C GLU A 74 9.89 -4.51 -21.73
N ARG A 75 8.71 -3.99 -21.41
CA ARG A 75 8.16 -2.78 -22.04
C ARG A 75 8.64 -1.50 -21.38
N GLY A 76 8.73 -1.48 -20.05
CA GLY A 76 9.05 -0.31 -19.23
C GLY A 76 10.55 0.00 -19.14
N LYS A 77 11.43 -0.94 -19.49
CA LYS A 77 12.89 -0.76 -19.60
C LYS A 77 13.47 -0.07 -18.35
N GLU A 78 14.17 1.05 -18.54
CA GLU A 78 14.83 1.79 -17.47
C GLU A 78 13.86 2.34 -16.43
N ILE A 79 12.65 2.76 -16.83
CA ILE A 79 11.65 3.29 -15.91
C ILE A 79 11.19 2.20 -14.95
N ALA A 80 10.84 1.02 -15.48
CA ALA A 80 10.43 -0.12 -14.66
C ALA A 80 11.58 -0.59 -13.75
N LYS A 81 12.82 -0.61 -14.26
CA LYS A 81 13.99 -0.96 -13.45
C LYS A 81 14.20 0.01 -12.29
N ASN A 82 14.20 1.31 -12.56
CA ASN A 82 14.43 2.34 -11.54
C ASN A 82 13.31 2.34 -10.48
N LEU A 83 12.05 2.14 -10.90
CA LEU A 83 10.93 1.97 -9.96
C LEU A 83 11.11 0.73 -9.08
N GLY A 84 11.55 -0.39 -9.68
CA GLY A 84 11.85 -1.61 -8.93
C GLY A 84 12.92 -1.40 -7.85
N GLU A 85 13.99 -0.68 -8.18
CA GLU A 85 15.06 -0.33 -7.22
C GLU A 85 14.55 0.58 -6.10
N ILE A 86 13.69 1.56 -6.42
CA ILE A 86 13.06 2.41 -5.40
C ILE A 86 12.19 1.57 -4.46
N TYR A 87 11.36 0.68 -5.01
CA TYR A 87 10.52 -0.18 -4.17
C TYR A 87 11.34 -1.12 -3.29
N ASP A 88 12.47 -1.63 -3.77
CA ASP A 88 13.39 -2.44 -2.95
C ASP A 88 13.93 -1.67 -1.76
N ILE A 89 14.37 -0.43 -1.96
CA ILE A 89 14.85 0.44 -0.87
C ILE A 89 13.76 0.72 0.17
N LEU A 90 12.48 0.76 -0.24
CA LEU A 90 11.37 1.01 0.66
C LEU A 90 10.88 -0.23 1.41
N ILE A 91 11.15 -1.43 0.90
CA ILE A 91 10.74 -2.71 1.49
C ILE A 91 11.78 -3.23 2.49
N ASP A 92 13.07 -3.03 2.20
CA ASP A 92 14.20 -3.48 3.03
C ASP A 92 14.42 -2.60 4.29
#